data_AF-A0A1Z7ZJF8-F1
#
_entry.id   AF-A0A1Z7ZJF8-F1
#
_cell.length_a   1.000
_cell.length_b   1.000
_cell.length_c   1.000
_cell.angle_alpha   90.00
_cell.angle_beta   90.00
_cell.angle_gamma   90.00
#
_symmetry.space_group_name_H-M   'P 1'
#
loop_
_entity.id
_entity.type
_entity.pdbx_description
1 polymer ?
#
loop_
_entity_poly.entity_id
_entity_poly.type
_entity_poly.pdbx_seq_one_letter_code
_entity_poly.pdbx_strand_id
1 'polypeptide(L)'
;MLWGIVIISFFGELWLRTSHDSNLPFFHVYILMEYVFLLNIFRTMFKESVKDFIWLILVIGFSLIWTINIFTGVGWWAFPDYIHVLEAIIIIGLVISWFSKMLNEKIISRPERTFEFWICAGLLLFFSGNFLLFIFSKFIILTIETAAYEAIWKIHCILIILLYLLYTLALLWVKKPIK
;
A
#
# COMPACT_ATOMS: atom_id res chain seq x y z
N MET A 1 12.83 4.30 -5.67
CA MET A 1 11.82 3.42 -5.03
C MET A 1 10.48 3.49 -5.78
N LEU A 2 9.84 4.65 -5.97
CA LEU A 2 8.68 4.84 -6.88
C LEU A 2 8.87 4.24 -8.29
N TRP A 3 10.02 4.52 -8.93
CA TRP A 3 10.36 3.93 -10.23
C TRP A 3 10.44 2.40 -10.19
N GLY A 4 10.82 1.80 -9.06
CA GLY A 4 10.89 0.35 -8.91
C GLY A 4 9.50 -0.29 -8.96
N ILE A 5 8.50 0.36 -8.34
CA ILE A 5 7.10 -0.05 -8.40
C ILE A 5 6.61 0.00 -9.86
N VAL A 6 6.84 1.11 -10.55
CA VAL A 6 6.47 1.28 -11.97
C VAL A 6 7.12 0.22 -12.86
N ILE A 7 8.42 -0.04 -12.64
CA ILE A 7 9.18 -1.05 -13.38
C ILE A 7 8.58 -2.45 -13.16
N ILE A 8 8.29 -2.84 -11.92
CA ILE A 8 7.69 -4.15 -11.62
C ILE A 8 6.33 -4.29 -12.27
N SER A 9 5.47 -3.28 -12.17
CA SER A 9 4.15 -3.31 -12.80
C SER A 9 4.24 -3.42 -14.32
N PHE A 10 5.16 -2.68 -14.94
CA PHE A 10 5.40 -2.74 -16.38
C PHE A 10 5.89 -4.12 -16.83
N PHE A 11 6.90 -4.68 -16.14
CA PHE A 11 7.43 -6.00 -16.48
C PHE A 11 6.44 -7.13 -16.20
N GLY A 12 5.61 -7.01 -15.15
CA GLY A 12 4.54 -7.96 -14.88
C GLY A 12 3.48 -7.99 -15.98
N GLU A 13 3.10 -6.81 -16.51
CA GLU A 13 2.17 -6.72 -17.64
C GLU A 13 2.80 -7.25 -18.94
N LEU A 14 4.07 -6.94 -19.19
CA LEU A 14 4.80 -7.47 -20.34
C LEU A 14 4.91 -8.99 -20.27
N TRP A 15 5.18 -9.55 -19.09
CA TRP A 15 5.25 -10.99 -18.85
C TRP A 15 3.91 -11.67 -19.14
N LEU A 16 2.82 -11.13 -18.62
CA LEU A 16 1.47 -11.64 -18.84
C LEU A 16 1.14 -11.74 -20.34
N ARG A 17 1.53 -10.72 -21.11
CA ARG A 17 1.27 -10.65 -22.56
C ARG A 17 2.17 -11.55 -23.40
N THR A 18 3.37 -11.86 -22.95
CA THR A 18 4.36 -12.62 -23.72
C THR A 18 4.38 -14.11 -23.36
N SER A 19 4.21 -14.43 -22.08
CA SER A 19 4.39 -15.77 -21.53
C SER A 19 3.06 -16.52 -21.36
N HIS A 20 1.91 -15.81 -21.40
CA HIS A 20 0.57 -16.33 -21.07
C HIS A 20 0.45 -16.89 -19.63
N ASP A 21 1.48 -16.73 -18.81
CA ASP A 21 1.50 -17.11 -17.41
C ASP A 21 1.04 -15.96 -16.51
N SER A 22 0.59 -16.32 -15.31
CA SER A 22 0.13 -15.36 -14.31
C SER A 22 1.21 -14.36 -13.89
N ASN A 23 0.85 -13.08 -13.72
CA ASN A 23 1.73 -12.04 -13.21
C ASN A 23 1.79 -11.97 -11.66
N LEU A 24 1.16 -12.93 -10.97
CA LEU A 24 1.11 -12.98 -9.50
C LEU A 24 2.49 -12.91 -8.81
N PRO A 25 3.57 -13.55 -9.33
CA PRO A 25 4.92 -13.31 -8.84
C PRO A 25 5.33 -11.84 -8.73
N PHE A 26 5.03 -11.04 -9.76
CA PHE A 26 5.35 -9.62 -9.77
C PHE A 26 4.51 -8.88 -8.74
N PHE A 27 3.28 -9.34 -8.52
CA PHE A 27 2.40 -8.80 -7.49
C PHE A 27 2.94 -9.08 -6.07
N HIS A 28 3.51 -10.26 -5.80
CA HIS A 28 4.21 -10.53 -4.52
C HIS A 28 5.34 -9.54 -4.27
N VAL A 29 6.17 -9.28 -5.28
CA VAL A 29 7.29 -8.33 -5.16
C VAL A 29 6.79 -6.88 -5.05
N TYR A 30 5.74 -6.53 -5.79
CA TYR A 30 5.09 -5.23 -5.71
C TYR A 30 4.69 -4.90 -4.26
N ILE A 31 4.00 -5.82 -3.59
CA ILE A 31 3.52 -5.63 -2.20
C ILE A 31 4.68 -5.37 -1.24
N LEU A 32 5.74 -6.18 -1.31
CA LEU A 32 6.90 -5.99 -0.46
C LEU A 32 7.54 -4.61 -0.68
N MET A 33 7.66 -4.19 -1.95
CA MET A 33 8.24 -2.90 -2.29
C MET A 33 7.36 -1.72 -1.92
N GLU A 34 6.05 -1.82 -2.10
CA GLU A 34 5.07 -0.83 -1.67
C GLU A 34 5.13 -0.66 -0.14
N TYR A 35 5.07 -1.76 0.60
CA TYR A 35 5.16 -1.75 2.06
C TYR A 35 6.44 -1.06 2.58
N VAL A 36 7.61 -1.48 2.07
CA VAL A 36 8.89 -0.89 2.47
C VAL A 36 8.96 0.60 2.09
N PHE A 37 8.39 0.97 0.95
CA PHE A 37 8.31 2.37 0.52
C PHE A 37 7.48 3.21 1.47
N LEU A 38 6.28 2.74 1.79
CA LEU A 38 5.35 3.42 2.69
C LEU A 38 5.92 3.51 4.11
N LEU A 39 6.55 2.45 4.63
CA LEU A 39 7.23 2.49 5.93
C LEU A 39 8.33 3.55 5.96
N ASN A 40 9.10 3.70 4.88
CA ASN A 40 10.13 4.72 4.83
C ASN A 40 9.53 6.14 4.85
N ILE A 41 8.38 6.36 4.18
CA ILE A 41 7.64 7.62 4.29
C ILE A 41 7.21 7.84 5.74
N PHE A 42 6.54 6.87 6.37
CA PHE A 42 6.10 7.02 7.76
C PHE A 42 7.25 7.23 8.74
N ARG A 43 8.40 6.57 8.55
CA ARG A 43 9.61 6.82 9.34
C ARG A 43 10.02 8.30 9.30
N THR A 44 9.92 8.96 8.15
CA THR A 44 10.19 10.40 8.07
C THR A 44 9.14 11.25 8.77
N MET A 45 7.86 10.87 8.68
CA MET A 45 6.74 11.58 9.34
C MET A 45 6.76 11.47 10.87
N PHE A 46 7.37 10.39 11.40
CA PHE A 46 7.45 10.09 12.83
C PHE A 46 8.87 10.19 13.39
N LYS A 47 9.81 10.81 12.68
CA LYS A 47 11.25 10.83 13.00
C LYS A 47 11.57 11.21 14.45
N GLU A 48 10.79 12.10 15.05
CA GLU A 48 11.00 12.57 16.43
C GLU A 48 10.21 11.78 17.48
N SER A 49 9.24 10.96 17.06
CA SER A 49 8.31 10.27 17.95
C SER A 49 8.58 8.77 18.08
N VAL A 50 9.20 8.15 17.07
CA VAL A 50 9.38 6.70 17.01
C VAL A 50 10.84 6.37 16.69
N LYS A 51 11.45 5.50 17.50
CA LYS A 51 12.84 5.08 17.34
C LYS A 51 13.06 4.26 16.06
N ASP A 52 14.19 4.46 15.41
CA ASP A 52 14.60 3.74 14.19
C ASP A 52 14.54 2.21 14.30
N PHE A 53 14.79 1.66 15.47
CA PHE A 53 14.71 0.22 15.72
C PHE A 53 13.28 -0.35 15.51
N ILE A 54 12.23 0.42 15.79
CA ILE A 54 10.84 -0.02 15.58
C ILE A 54 10.56 -0.16 14.08
N TRP A 55 11.02 0.79 13.27
CA TRP A 55 10.90 0.73 11.81
C TRP A 55 11.67 -0.48 11.23
N LEU A 56 12.85 -0.78 11.78
CA LEU A 56 13.62 -1.96 11.41
C LEU A 56 12.86 -3.26 11.73
N ILE A 57 12.25 -3.36 12.92
CA ILE A 57 11.41 -4.51 13.28
C ILE A 57 10.25 -4.67 12.30
N LEU A 58 9.57 -3.59 11.93
CA LEU A 58 8.44 -3.65 10.99
C LEU A 58 8.89 -4.15 9.61
N VAL A 59 9.99 -3.62 9.08
CA VAL A 59 10.57 -4.06 7.79
C VAL A 59 10.95 -5.53 7.84
N ILE A 60 11.74 -5.95 8.85
CA ILE A 60 12.23 -7.33 8.96
C ILE A 60 11.05 -8.28 9.21
N GLY A 61 10.16 -7.94 10.15
CA GLY A 61 9.02 -8.77 10.52
C GLY A 61 8.09 -9.03 9.34
N PHE A 62 7.71 -7.98 8.60
CA PHE A 62 6.88 -8.14 7.41
C PHE A 62 7.60 -8.93 6.31
N SER A 63 8.88 -8.64 6.05
CA SER A 63 9.67 -9.36 5.03
C SER A 63 9.80 -10.84 5.34
N LEU A 64 9.95 -11.21 6.62
CA LEU A 64 9.98 -12.60 7.06
C LEU A 64 8.62 -13.28 6.85
N ILE A 65 7.52 -12.64 7.24
CA ILE A 65 6.16 -13.19 7.04
C ILE A 65 5.86 -13.35 5.55
N TRP A 66 6.21 -12.36 4.73
CA TRP A 66 6.14 -12.41 3.27
C TRP A 66 6.92 -13.60 2.70
N THR A 67 8.18 -13.77 3.14
CA THR A 67 9.04 -14.88 2.73
C THR A 67 8.42 -16.24 3.08
N ILE A 68 7.93 -16.39 4.31
CA ILE A 68 7.26 -17.61 4.77
C ILE A 68 6.01 -17.88 3.92
N ASN A 69 5.20 -16.86 3.60
CA ASN A 69 4.00 -17.02 2.80
C ASN A 69 4.29 -17.56 1.38
N ILE A 70 5.41 -17.15 0.81
CA ILE A 70 5.87 -17.60 -0.51
C ILE A 70 6.36 -19.05 -0.48
N PHE A 71 7.19 -19.41 0.49
CA PHE A 71 7.86 -20.72 0.49
C PHE A 71 7.03 -21.83 1.11
N THR A 72 6.19 -21.51 2.10
CA THR A 72 5.43 -22.51 2.87
C THR A 72 3.93 -22.23 2.93
N GLY A 73 3.50 -21.04 2.52
CA GLY A 73 2.10 -20.62 2.59
C GLY A 73 1.33 -20.86 1.30
N VAL A 74 0.83 -19.78 0.72
CA VAL A 74 -0.03 -19.78 -0.47
C VAL A 74 0.77 -20.08 -1.75
N GLY A 75 2.07 -19.80 -1.74
CA GLY A 75 2.96 -20.03 -2.87
C GLY A 75 3.10 -18.81 -3.78
N TRP A 76 4.18 -18.80 -4.56
CA TRP A 76 4.59 -17.70 -5.44
C TRP A 76 3.58 -17.37 -6.57
N TRP A 77 2.76 -18.34 -6.97
CA TRP A 77 1.85 -18.24 -8.12
C TRP A 77 0.39 -18.03 -7.73
N ALA A 78 0.09 -17.85 -6.44
CA ALA A 78 -1.26 -17.64 -5.96
C ALA A 78 -1.40 -16.24 -5.35
N PHE A 79 -2.64 -15.75 -5.30
CA PHE A 79 -2.94 -14.39 -4.85
C PHE A 79 -2.56 -14.21 -3.36
N PRO A 80 -1.70 -13.23 -3.01
CA PRO A 80 -1.16 -13.03 -1.66
C PRO A 80 -2.14 -12.36 -0.70
N ASP A 81 -3.33 -12.93 -0.57
CA ASP A 81 -4.44 -12.37 0.23
C ASP A 81 -4.03 -12.03 1.67
N TYR A 82 -3.42 -12.98 2.38
CA TYR A 82 -3.01 -12.77 3.77
C TYR A 82 -1.96 -11.67 3.94
N ILE A 83 -1.02 -11.56 3.00
CA ILE A 83 0.04 -10.55 3.05
C ILE A 83 -0.55 -9.17 2.78
N HIS A 84 -1.46 -9.05 1.81
CA HIS A 84 -2.10 -7.78 1.47
C HIS A 84 -3.01 -7.28 2.60
N VAL A 85 -3.71 -8.19 3.29
CA VAL A 85 -4.48 -7.86 4.50
C VAL A 85 -3.56 -7.40 5.63
N LEU A 86 -2.43 -8.08 5.84
CA LEU A 86 -1.46 -7.70 6.88
C LEU A 86 -0.88 -6.31 6.60
N GLU A 87 -0.48 -6.03 5.36
CA GLU A 87 -0.05 -4.70 4.93
C GLU A 87 -1.12 -3.66 5.22
N ALA A 88 -2.36 -3.90 4.78
CA ALA A 88 -3.47 -2.98 4.99
C ALA A 88 -3.67 -2.64 6.48
N ILE A 89 -3.64 -3.64 7.36
CA ILE A 89 -3.77 -3.44 8.81
C ILE A 89 -2.66 -2.54 9.34
N ILE A 90 -1.40 -2.82 8.97
CA ILE A 90 -0.25 -2.03 9.44
C ILE A 90 -0.32 -0.60 8.93
N ILE A 91 -0.58 -0.41 7.62
CA ILE A 91 -0.64 0.92 7.02
C ILE A 91 -1.82 1.72 7.57
N ILE A 92 -3.01 1.14 7.70
CA ILE A 92 -4.17 1.80 8.34
C ILE A 92 -3.82 2.19 9.79
N GLY A 93 -3.16 1.31 10.55
CA GLY A 93 -2.72 1.60 11.92
C GLY A 93 -1.77 2.81 11.99
N LEU A 94 -0.81 2.90 11.08
CA LEU A 94 0.12 4.04 10.98
C LEU A 94 -0.60 5.32 10.58
N VAL A 95 -1.52 5.25 9.62
CA VAL A 95 -2.34 6.39 9.18
C VAL A 95 -3.21 6.93 10.32
N ILE A 96 -3.89 6.04 11.06
CA ILE A 96 -4.70 6.43 12.22
C ILE A 96 -3.81 7.06 13.28
N SER A 97 -2.66 6.46 13.57
CA SER A 97 -1.70 7.01 14.54
C SER A 97 -1.24 8.41 14.15
N TRP A 98 -1.03 8.67 12.85
CA TRP A 98 -0.64 9.99 12.36
C TRP A 98 -1.78 11.01 12.53
N PHE A 99 -3.01 10.67 12.16
CA PHE A 99 -4.17 11.54 12.37
C PHE A 99 -4.41 11.82 13.86
N SER A 100 -4.27 10.81 14.72
CA SER A 100 -4.39 10.99 16.18
C SER A 100 -3.32 11.93 16.72
N LYS A 101 -2.05 11.77 16.29
CA LYS A 101 -0.96 12.68 16.66
C LYS A 101 -1.26 14.12 16.22
N MET A 102 -1.65 14.31 14.96
CA MET A 102 -1.99 15.62 14.39
C MET A 102 -3.11 16.32 15.18
N LEU A 103 -4.18 15.59 15.53
CA LEU A 103 -5.33 16.13 16.27
C LEU A 103 -4.97 16.49 17.72
N ASN A 104 -4.16 15.65 18.39
CA ASN A 104 -3.80 15.84 19.80
C ASN A 104 -2.80 16.98 20.00
N GLU A 105 -1.80 17.09 19.13
CA GLU A 105 -0.72 18.05 19.32
C GLU A 105 -1.09 19.46 18.80
N LYS A 106 -2.19 19.62 18.05
CA LYS A 106 -2.64 20.88 17.41
C LYS A 106 -1.53 21.61 16.64
N ILE A 107 -0.48 20.90 16.23
CA ILE A 107 0.74 21.48 15.63
C ILE A 107 0.43 22.14 14.28
N ILE A 108 -0.59 21.67 13.58
CA ILE A 108 -0.89 22.06 12.22
C ILE A 108 -2.27 22.74 12.17
N SER A 109 -2.28 24.05 11.96
CA SER A 109 -3.53 24.84 11.86
C SER A 109 -4.31 24.59 10.56
N ARG A 110 -3.62 24.09 9.52
CA ARG A 110 -4.18 23.77 8.19
C ARG A 110 -3.59 22.46 7.66
N PRO A 111 -4.06 21.31 8.15
CA PRO A 111 -3.51 20.01 7.76
C PRO A 111 -3.65 19.74 6.25
N GLU A 112 -4.70 20.24 5.61
CA GLU A 112 -4.90 20.15 4.16
C GLU A 112 -3.82 20.85 3.32
N ARG A 113 -2.93 21.62 3.96
CA ARG A 113 -1.79 22.28 3.32
C ARG A 113 -0.45 21.58 3.59
N THR A 114 -0.47 20.31 3.99
CA THR A 114 0.74 19.53 4.24
C THR A 114 0.80 18.28 3.38
N PHE A 115 2.02 17.85 3.05
CA PHE A 115 2.27 16.63 2.30
C PHE A 115 1.67 15.41 3.02
N GLU A 116 1.88 15.32 4.32
CA GLU A 116 1.51 14.21 5.17
C GLU A 116 0.00 13.95 5.18
N PHE A 117 -0.81 15.01 5.22
CA PHE A 117 -2.27 14.89 5.24
C PHE A 117 -2.80 14.18 3.99
N TRP A 118 -2.34 14.60 2.81
CA TRP A 118 -2.80 14.02 1.54
C TRP A 118 -2.31 12.59 1.34
N ILE A 119 -1.08 12.27 1.78
CA ILE A 119 -0.60 10.87 1.81
C ILE A 119 -1.48 10.01 2.71
N CYS A 120 -1.70 10.44 3.95
CA CYS A 120 -2.51 9.68 4.91
C CYS A 120 -3.97 9.55 4.47
N ALA A 121 -4.58 10.61 3.93
CA ALA A 121 -5.95 10.57 3.41
C ALA A 121 -6.09 9.59 2.24
N GLY A 122 -5.13 9.61 1.29
CA GLY A 122 -5.13 8.67 0.17
C GLY A 122 -4.95 7.24 0.61
N LEU A 123 -3.98 6.97 1.49
CA LEU A 123 -3.74 5.64 2.03
C LEU A 123 -4.95 5.12 2.82
N LEU A 124 -5.58 5.95 3.65
CA LEU A 124 -6.79 5.56 4.38
C LEU A 124 -7.89 5.15 3.41
N LEU A 125 -8.20 6.00 2.42
CA LEU A 125 -9.25 5.74 1.45
C LEU A 125 -8.98 4.47 0.65
N PHE A 126 -7.75 4.29 0.16
CA PHE A 126 -7.37 3.14 -0.64
C PHE A 126 -7.39 1.83 0.15
N PHE A 127 -6.70 1.78 1.30
CA PHE A 127 -6.58 0.55 2.08
C PHE A 127 -7.90 0.18 2.76
N SER A 128 -8.66 1.15 3.28
CA SER A 128 -9.97 0.85 3.87
C SER A 128 -11.01 0.47 2.81
N GLY A 129 -11.02 1.15 1.66
CA GLY A 129 -11.96 0.86 0.57
C GLY A 129 -11.71 -0.50 -0.09
N ASN A 130 -10.46 -0.97 -0.11
CA ASN A 130 -10.10 -2.29 -0.62
C ASN A 130 -9.99 -3.38 0.45
N PHE A 131 -10.19 -3.06 1.73
CA PHE A 131 -9.96 -4.02 2.81
C PHE A 131 -10.79 -5.30 2.66
N LEU A 132 -12.07 -5.15 2.34
CA LEU A 132 -12.97 -6.28 2.10
C LEU A 132 -12.58 -7.07 0.84
N LEU A 133 -12.12 -6.38 -0.21
CA LEU A 133 -11.61 -7.04 -1.41
C LEU A 133 -10.41 -7.93 -1.05
N PHE A 134 -9.49 -7.46 -0.22
CA PHE A 134 -8.31 -8.23 0.18
C PHE A 134 -8.68 -9.46 1.02
N ILE A 135 -9.53 -9.29 2.02
CA ILE A 135 -10.00 -10.39 2.89
C ILE A 135 -10.78 -11.44 2.09
N PHE A 136 -11.69 -11.02 1.22
CA PHE A 136 -12.56 -11.94 0.49
C PHE A 136 -12.04 -12.29 -0.92
N SER A 137 -10.79 -11.93 -1.25
CA SER A 137 -10.23 -12.11 -2.59
C SER A 137 -10.38 -13.54 -3.11
N LYS A 138 -10.08 -14.56 -2.30
CA LYS A 138 -10.29 -15.97 -2.67
C LYS A 138 -11.76 -16.30 -2.98
N PHE A 139 -12.69 -15.85 -2.14
CA PHE A 139 -14.12 -16.05 -2.36
C PHE A 139 -14.60 -15.34 -3.63
N ILE A 140 -14.14 -14.10 -3.84
CA ILE A 140 -14.45 -13.31 -5.03
C ILE A 140 -13.94 -14.00 -6.30
N ILE A 141 -12.71 -14.52 -6.28
CA ILE A 141 -12.11 -15.18 -7.44
C ILE A 141 -12.79 -16.51 -7.74
N LEU A 142 -13.20 -17.28 -6.72
CA LEU A 142 -13.67 -18.66 -6.91
C LEU A 142 -15.19 -18.80 -7.02
N THR A 143 -15.97 -17.84 -6.54
CA THR A 143 -17.41 -18.05 -6.29
C THR A 143 -18.31 -16.95 -6.87
N ILE A 144 -17.77 -15.76 -7.14
CA ILE A 144 -18.57 -14.63 -7.62
C ILE A 144 -18.72 -14.67 -9.14
N GLU A 145 -19.95 -14.40 -9.62
CA GLU A 145 -20.24 -14.28 -11.05
C GLU A 145 -19.43 -13.16 -11.73
N THR A 146 -19.10 -13.35 -13.01
CA THR A 146 -18.19 -12.48 -13.78
C THR A 146 -18.57 -10.99 -13.69
N ALA A 147 -19.86 -10.64 -13.78
CA ALA A 147 -20.30 -9.25 -13.74
C ALA A 147 -20.01 -8.56 -12.39
N ALA A 148 -20.23 -9.28 -11.29
CA ALA A 148 -19.95 -8.79 -9.94
C ALA A 148 -18.43 -8.75 -9.66
N TYR A 149 -17.69 -9.75 -10.14
CA TYR A 149 -16.23 -9.76 -10.11
C TYR A 149 -15.67 -8.50 -10.80
N GLU A 150 -16.09 -8.21 -12.03
CA GLU A 150 -15.66 -7.01 -12.75
C GLU A 150 -16.02 -5.71 -12.04
N ALA A 151 -17.22 -5.62 -11.44
CA ALA A 151 -17.63 -4.44 -10.70
C ALA A 151 -16.71 -4.16 -9.50
N ILE A 152 -16.33 -5.20 -8.76
CA ILE A 152 -15.38 -5.10 -7.63
C ILE A 152 -14.03 -4.58 -8.11
N TRP A 153 -13.50 -5.10 -9.22
CA TRP A 153 -12.22 -4.63 -9.76
C TRP A 153 -12.31 -3.22 -10.35
N LYS A 154 -13.46 -2.81 -10.91
CA LYS A 154 -13.69 -1.42 -11.34
C LYS A 154 -13.64 -0.47 -10.15
N ILE A 155 -14.24 -0.83 -9.01
CA ILE A 155 -14.16 -0.05 -7.76
C ILE A 155 -12.70 0.04 -7.30
N HIS A 156 -11.97 -1.06 -7.31
CA HIS A 156 -10.54 -1.08 -6.99
C HIS A 156 -9.74 -0.10 -7.86
N CYS A 157 -9.95 -0.13 -9.19
CA CYS A 157 -9.31 0.80 -10.12
C CYS A 157 -9.65 2.27 -9.82
N ILE A 158 -10.90 2.58 -9.49
CA ILE A 158 -11.31 3.94 -9.08
C ILE A 158 -10.55 4.37 -7.82
N LEU A 159 -10.43 3.48 -6.83
CA LEU A 159 -9.67 3.77 -5.60
C LEU A 159 -8.18 4.00 -5.88
N ILE A 160 -7.57 3.26 -6.81
CA ILE A 160 -6.19 3.52 -7.27
C ILE A 160 -6.08 4.92 -7.89
N ILE A 161 -7.00 5.29 -8.78
CA ILE A 161 -6.99 6.62 -9.42
C ILE A 161 -7.08 7.71 -8.36
N LEU A 162 -8.00 7.56 -7.39
CA LEU A 162 -8.13 8.50 -6.27
C LEU A 162 -6.87 8.58 -5.42
N LEU A 163 -6.22 7.43 -5.13
CA LEU A 163 -4.95 7.39 -4.42
C LEU A 163 -3.88 8.24 -5.14
N TYR A 164 -3.71 8.04 -6.44
CA TYR A 164 -2.70 8.77 -7.21
C TYR A 164 -3.03 10.25 -7.39
N LEU A 165 -4.30 10.63 -7.46
CA LEU A 165 -4.71 12.04 -7.41
C LEU A 165 -4.32 12.67 -6.07
N LEU A 166 -4.55 11.97 -4.96
CA LEU A 166 -4.18 12.45 -3.62
C LEU A 166 -2.66 12.50 -3.44
N TYR A 167 -1.89 11.56 -4.00
CA TYR A 167 -0.43 11.66 -4.04
C TYR A 167 0.05 12.85 -4.86
N THR A 168 -0.60 13.13 -5.99
CA THR A 168 -0.29 14.30 -6.82
C THR A 168 -0.54 15.59 -6.02
N LEU A 169 -1.66 15.67 -5.31
CA LEU A 169 -1.95 16.78 -4.39
C LEU A 169 -0.91 16.87 -3.27
N ALA A 170 -0.50 15.76 -2.67
CA ALA A 170 0.54 15.73 -1.63
C ALA A 170 1.85 16.37 -2.12
N LEU A 171 2.27 16.03 -3.35
CA LEU A 171 3.49 16.56 -3.95
C LEU A 171 3.45 18.08 -4.15
N LEU A 172 2.29 18.68 -4.38
CA LEU A 172 2.14 20.14 -4.45
C LEU A 172 2.44 20.83 -3.11
N TRP A 173 2.31 20.11 -2.00
CA TRP A 173 2.56 20.61 -0.65
C TRP A 173 3.92 20.18 -0.08
N VAL A 174 4.79 19.54 -0.88
CA VAL A 174 6.18 19.32 -0.51
C VAL A 174 6.87 20.67 -0.42
N LYS A 175 7.29 21.06 0.79
CA LYS A 175 8.08 22.28 0.99
C LYS A 175 9.35 22.16 0.16
N LYS A 176 9.58 23.09 -0.77
CA LYS A 176 10.87 23.21 -1.45
C LYS A 176 11.94 23.43 -0.37
N PRO A 177 13.05 22.69 -0.37
CA PRO A 177 14.18 23.03 0.48
C PRO A 177 14.60 24.46 0.10
N ILE A 178 14.61 25.34 1.10
CA ILE A 178 15.23 26.66 0.97
C ILE A 178 16.70 26.37 0.68
N LYS A 179 17.15 26.70 -0.54
CA LYS A 179 18.56 26.64 -0.93
C LYS A 179 19.34 27.72 -0.21
#